data_AF-A0A1F6A4H6-F1
#
_entry.id   AF-A0A1F6A4H6-F1
#
_cell.length_a   1.000
_cell.length_b   1.000
_cell.length_c   1.000
_cell.angle_alpha   90.00
_cell.angle_beta   90.00
_cell.angle_gamma   90.00
#
_symmetry.space_group_name_H-M   'P 1'
#
loop_
_entity.id
_entity.type
_entity.pdbx_description
1 polymer ?
#
loop_
_entity_poly.entity_id
_entity_poly.type
_entity_poly.pdbx_seq_one_letter_code
_entity_poly.pdbx_strand_id
1 'polypeptide(L)'
;MYSYLLLGTIFGFSFVTILILFHHKTIVKHLKLLALINLLGLIYWYFADYIGYTMKFWDVSRSKSIGFWIGPVPIEDITFGLVGTFVVPTVVILMKDAYSQGKTIRQILFKKE
;
A
#
# COMPACT_ATOMS: atom_id res chain seq x y z
N MET A 1 -8.77 -16.84 1.41
CA MET A 1 -8.12 -15.68 2.05
C MET A 1 -7.04 -15.11 1.13
N TYR A 2 -6.00 -15.88 0.78
CA TYR A 2 -4.92 -15.43 -0.13
C TYR A 2 -5.34 -15.02 -1.53
N SER A 3 -6.35 -15.65 -2.12
CA SER A 3 -6.88 -15.22 -3.43
C SER A 3 -7.33 -13.76 -3.40
N TYR A 4 -7.91 -13.29 -2.28
CA TYR A 4 -8.35 -11.91 -2.12
C TYR A 4 -7.20 -10.96 -1.80
N LEU A 5 -6.19 -11.41 -1.04
CA LEU A 5 -4.99 -10.62 -0.79
C LEU A 5 -4.17 -10.42 -2.06
N LEU A 6 -3.99 -11.48 -2.86
CA LEU A 6 -3.31 -11.40 -4.15
C LEU A 6 -4.07 -10.49 -5.12
N LEU A 7 -5.40 -10.62 -5.21
CA LEU A 7 -6.24 -9.70 -5.98
C LEU A 7 -6.10 -8.26 -5.48
N GLY A 8 -6.15 -8.05 -4.17
CA GLY A 8 -5.97 -6.74 -3.54
C GLY A 8 -4.61 -6.13 -3.88
N THR A 9 -3.55 -6.92 -3.85
CA THR A 9 -2.20 -6.54 -4.25
C THR A 9 -2.14 -6.18 -5.74
N ILE A 10 -2.74 -6.97 -6.64
CA ILE A 10 -2.77 -6.69 -8.08
C ILE A 10 -3.52 -5.38 -8.37
N PHE A 11 -4.72 -5.21 -7.80
CA PHE A 11 -5.51 -3.99 -7.97
C PHE A 11 -4.82 -2.78 -7.36
N GLY A 12 -4.25 -2.94 -6.17
CA GLY A 12 -3.56 -1.87 -5.48
C GLY A 12 -2.27 -1.46 -6.22
N PHE A 13 -1.48 -2.39 -6.74
CA PHE A 13 -0.34 -2.06 -7.61
C PHE A 13 -0.77 -1.30 -8.86
N SER A 14 -1.82 -1.78 -9.53
CA SER A 14 -2.36 -1.11 -10.72
C SER A 14 -2.79 0.33 -10.40
N PHE A 15 -3.45 0.53 -9.25
CA PHE A 15 -3.85 1.84 -8.77
C PHE A 15 -2.64 2.74 -8.45
N VAL A 16 -1.62 2.21 -7.77
CA VAL A 16 -0.36 2.93 -7.52
C VAL A 16 0.32 3.35 -8.82
N THR A 17 0.39 2.45 -9.82
CA THR A 17 0.96 2.77 -11.13
C THR A 17 0.21 3.91 -11.79
N ILE A 18 -1.13 3.89 -11.76
CA ILE A 18 -1.96 4.99 -12.28
C ILE A 18 -1.64 6.29 -11.56
N LEU A 19 -1.61 6.30 -10.23
CA LEU A 19 -1.28 7.49 -9.44
C LEU A 19 0.11 8.04 -9.78
N ILE A 20 1.11 7.16 -9.95
CA ILE A 20 2.47 7.55 -10.36
C ILE A 20 2.45 8.19 -11.74
N LEU A 21 1.78 7.58 -12.72
CA LEU A 21 1.75 8.12 -14.09
C LEU A 21 1.10 9.51 -14.15
N PHE A 22 -0.04 9.70 -13.49
CA PHE A 22 -0.77 10.98 -13.53
C PHE A 22 -0.20 12.05 -12.61
N HIS A 23 0.46 11.66 -11.51
CA HIS A 23 0.92 12.59 -10.47
C HIS A 23 2.42 12.50 -10.15
N HIS A 24 3.24 12.01 -11.09
CA HIS A 24 4.68 11.83 -10.89
C HIS A 24 5.39 13.05 -10.29
N LYS A 25 5.06 14.28 -10.72
CA LYS A 25 5.69 15.51 -10.20
C LYS A 25 5.47 15.68 -8.70
N THR A 26 4.25 15.47 -8.24
CA THR A 26 3.90 15.55 -6.81
C THR A 26 4.54 14.42 -6.02
N ILE A 27 4.54 13.20 -6.57
CA ILE A 27 5.13 12.03 -5.91
C ILE A 27 6.65 12.19 -5.76
N VAL A 28 7.35 12.64 -6.80
CA VAL A 28 8.80 12.89 -6.75
C VAL A 28 9.14 13.97 -5.73
N LYS A 29 8.35 15.05 -5.65
CA LYS A 29 8.51 16.11 -4.65
C LYS A 29 8.46 15.57 -3.21
N HIS A 30 7.62 14.58 -2.95
CA HIS A 30 7.41 14.01 -1.61
C HIS A 30 8.04 12.62 -1.44
N LEU A 31 8.93 12.20 -2.34
CA LEU A 31 9.45 10.83 -2.40
C LEU A 31 10.09 10.38 -1.09
N LYS A 32 10.89 11.26 -0.44
CA LYS A 32 11.54 10.95 0.84
C LYS A 32 10.52 10.68 1.96
N LEU A 33 9.46 11.49 2.02
CA LEU A 33 8.39 11.33 3.00
C LEU A 33 7.61 10.04 2.75
N LEU A 34 7.27 9.77 1.48
CA LEU A 34 6.61 8.53 1.07
C LEU A 34 7.44 7.29 1.38
N ALA A 35 8.74 7.33 1.14
CA ALA A 35 9.65 6.23 1.46
C ALA A 35 9.73 5.98 2.97
N LEU A 36 9.83 7.05 3.77
CA LEU A 36 9.86 6.93 5.23
C LEU A 36 8.55 6.36 5.79
N ILE A 37 7.40 6.88 5.35
CA ILE A 37 6.08 6.40 5.81
C ILE A 37 5.87 4.94 5.37
N ASN A 38 6.26 4.58 4.15
CA ASN A 38 6.18 3.19 3.70
C ASN A 38 7.05 2.26 4.53
N LEU A 39 8.29 2.65 4.81
CA LEU A 39 9.20 1.82 5.60
C LEU A 39 8.65 1.59 7.01
N LEU A 40 8.21 2.66 7.69
CA LEU A 40 7.65 2.57 9.03
C LEU A 40 6.32 1.79 9.05
N GLY A 41 5.46 2.04 8.05
CA GLY A 41 4.19 1.33 7.89
C GLY A 41 4.40 -0.16 7.63
N LEU A 42 5.36 -0.52 6.78
CA LEU A 42 5.69 -1.92 6.48
C LEU A 42 6.24 -2.63 7.71
N ILE A 43 7.14 -1.98 8.46
CA ILE A 43 7.66 -2.52 9.73
C ILE A 43 6.50 -2.78 10.69
N TYR A 44 5.63 -1.78 10.89
CA TYR A 44 4.47 -1.92 11.76
C TYR A 44 3.55 -3.08 11.35
N TRP A 45 3.18 -3.14 10.08
CA TRP A 45 2.33 -4.20 9.52
C TRP A 45 2.97 -5.58 9.69
N TYR A 46 4.24 -5.71 9.32
CA TYR A 46 4.96 -6.97 9.45
C TYR A 46 4.97 -7.47 10.90
N PHE A 47 5.24 -6.60 11.87
CA PHE A 47 5.23 -7.02 13.29
C PHE A 47 3.84 -7.36 13.80
N ALA A 48 2.80 -6.63 13.36
CA ALA A 48 1.42 -6.95 13.71
C ALA A 48 1.03 -8.35 13.20
N ASP A 49 1.34 -8.65 11.94
CA ASP A 49 1.09 -9.97 11.35
C ASP A 49 1.96 -11.05 11.97
N TYR A 50 3.24 -10.76 12.23
CA TYR A 50 4.15 -11.69 12.91
C TYR A 50 3.59 -12.14 14.25
N ILE A 51 3.10 -11.20 15.07
CA ILE A 51 2.46 -11.50 16.36
C ILE A 51 1.18 -12.31 16.13
N GLY A 52 0.33 -11.89 15.19
CA GLY A 52 -0.92 -12.57 14.89
C GLY A 52 -0.74 -14.03 14.45
N TYR A 53 0.26 -14.32 13.62
CA TYR A 53 0.60 -15.69 13.24
C TYR A 53 1.21 -16.48 14.38
N THR A 54 2.12 -15.87 15.15
CA THR A 54 2.79 -16.54 16.28
C THR A 54 1.78 -16.93 17.38
N MET A 55 0.81 -16.06 17.64
CA MET A 55 -0.28 -16.28 18.61
C MET A 55 -1.44 -17.10 18.03
N LYS A 56 -1.37 -17.50 16.75
CA LYS A 56 -2.42 -18.22 16.02
C LYS A 56 -3.77 -17.47 15.96
N PHE A 57 -3.74 -16.15 16.03
CA PHE A 57 -4.90 -15.31 15.69
C PHE A 57 -5.16 -15.35 14.18
N TRP A 58 -4.09 -15.43 13.39
CA TRP A 58 -4.15 -15.70 11.97
C TRP A 58 -3.91 -17.19 11.73
N ASP A 59 -4.85 -17.86 11.06
CA ASP A 59 -4.69 -19.26 10.68
C ASP A 59 -4.64 -19.40 9.16
N VAL A 60 -3.52 -19.93 8.68
CA VAL A 60 -3.23 -20.07 7.26
C VAL A 60 -2.57 -21.41 7.02
N SER A 61 -3.29 -22.25 6.27
CA SER A 61 -2.72 -23.47 5.72
C SER A 61 -1.64 -23.12 4.69
N ARG A 62 -0.41 -23.63 4.86
CA ARG A 62 0.70 -23.47 3.89
C ARG A 62 0.31 -23.85 2.45
N SER A 63 -0.68 -24.72 2.27
CA SER A 63 -1.22 -25.10 0.96
C SER A 63 -1.98 -23.99 0.23
N LYS A 64 -2.29 -22.87 0.90
CA LYS A 64 -3.00 -21.71 0.34
C LYS A 64 -2.11 -20.50 0.10
N SER A 65 -0.82 -20.56 0.46
CA SER A 65 0.16 -19.53 0.10
C SER A 65 1.05 -20.00 -1.06
N ILE A 66 1.72 -19.06 -1.71
CA ILE A 66 2.69 -19.32 -2.78
C ILE A 66 3.99 -19.96 -2.27
N GLY A 67 4.05 -20.32 -0.98
CA GLY A 67 5.13 -21.08 -0.38
C GLY A 67 6.32 -20.25 0.11
N PHE A 68 6.33 -18.93 -0.10
CA PHE A 68 7.38 -18.02 0.39
C PHE A 68 6.96 -17.33 1.69
N TRP A 69 7.85 -17.36 2.69
CA TRP A 69 7.58 -16.87 4.04
C TRP A 69 8.79 -16.11 4.59
N ILE A 70 8.54 -15.07 5.37
CA ILE A 70 9.55 -14.39 6.19
C ILE A 70 9.14 -14.60 7.65
N GLY A 71 9.87 -15.47 8.35
CA GLY A 71 9.43 -15.98 9.65
C GLY A 71 8.08 -16.69 9.54
N PRO A 72 7.10 -16.39 10.42
CA PRO A 72 5.76 -16.95 10.38
C PRO A 72 4.81 -16.19 9.43
N VAL A 73 5.26 -15.14 8.73
CA VAL A 73 4.41 -14.30 7.88
C VAL A 73 4.60 -14.69 6.40
N PRO A 74 3.52 -14.97 5.65
CA PRO A 74 3.60 -15.26 4.22
C PRO A 74 3.86 -13.99 3.41
N ILE A 75 4.56 -14.12 2.28
CA ILE A 75 4.98 -12.96 1.48
C ILE A 75 3.80 -12.16 0.90
N GLU A 76 2.65 -12.80 0.70
CA GLU A 76 1.44 -12.14 0.18
C GLU A 76 0.90 -11.11 1.16
N ASP A 77 0.99 -11.36 2.48
CA ASP A 77 0.58 -10.40 3.51
C ASP A 77 1.54 -9.22 3.54
N ILE A 78 2.84 -9.49 3.41
CA ILE A 78 3.89 -8.45 3.37
C ILE A 78 3.71 -7.56 2.14
N THR A 79 3.45 -8.15 0.97
CA THR A 79 3.22 -7.40 -0.27
C THR A 79 1.89 -6.64 -0.24
N PHE A 80 0.84 -7.21 0.36
CA PHE A 80 -0.42 -6.52 0.59
C PHE A 80 -0.24 -5.31 1.52
N GLY A 81 0.47 -5.50 2.64
CA GLY A 81 0.84 -4.44 3.57
C GLY A 81 1.63 -3.33 2.87
N LEU A 82 2.64 -3.68 2.06
CA LEU A 82 3.43 -2.73 1.28
C LEU A 82 2.57 -1.88 0.34
N VAL A 83 1.64 -2.50 -0.37
CA VAL A 83 0.72 -1.79 -1.29
C VAL A 83 -0.19 -0.85 -0.49
N GLY A 84 -0.76 -1.31 0.62
CA GLY A 84 -1.59 -0.50 1.50
C GLY A 84 -0.84 0.72 2.07
N THR A 85 0.40 0.51 2.53
CA THR A 85 1.27 1.57 3.07
C THR A 85 1.75 2.54 2.00
N PHE A 86 1.64 2.19 0.72
CA PHE A 86 1.98 3.09 -0.39
C PHE A 86 0.76 3.90 -0.87
N VAL A 87 -0.39 3.24 -1.05
CA VAL A 87 -1.61 3.85 -1.56
C VAL A 87 -2.10 4.95 -0.61
N VAL A 88 -2.27 4.63 0.68
CA VAL A 88 -2.91 5.55 1.63
C VAL A 88 -2.12 6.87 1.77
N PRO A 89 -0.81 6.86 2.05
CA PRO A 89 -0.04 8.10 2.16
C PRO A 89 0.03 8.87 0.84
N THR A 90 0.10 8.17 -0.29
CA THR A 90 0.11 8.81 -1.61
C THR A 90 -1.18 9.59 -1.84
N VAL A 91 -2.34 8.97 -1.58
CA VAL A 91 -3.65 9.63 -1.70
C VAL A 91 -3.74 10.83 -0.75
N VAL A 92 -3.31 10.68 0.51
CA VAL A 92 -3.33 11.78 1.49
C VAL A 92 -2.45 12.95 1.04
N ILE A 93 -1.26 12.69 0.50
CA ILE A 93 -0.37 13.73 -0.02
C ILE A 93 -1.00 14.43 -1.23
N LEU A 94 -1.59 13.67 -2.15
CA LEU A 94 -2.29 14.25 -3.31
C LEU A 94 -3.46 15.12 -2.87
N MET A 95 -4.25 14.68 -1.89
CA MET A 95 -5.35 15.46 -1.31
C MET A 95 -4.85 16.75 -0.64
N LYS A 96 -3.77 16.67 0.13
CA LYS A 96 -3.15 17.82 0.80
C LYS A 96 -2.64 18.84 -0.21
N ASP A 97 -1.87 18.40 -1.21
CA ASP A 97 -1.35 19.28 -2.26
C ASP A 97 -2.50 19.87 -3.11
N ALA A 98 -3.64 19.18 -3.24
CA ALA A 98 -4.86 19.71 -3.84
C ALA A 98 -5.41 20.88 -3.07
N TYR A 99 -5.62 20.65 -1.78
CA TYR A 99 -6.23 21.61 -0.88
C TYR A 99 -5.39 22.88 -0.78
N SER A 100 -4.07 22.74 -0.69
CA SER A 100 -3.13 23.86 -0.71
C SER A 100 -3.15 24.68 -2.02
N GLN A 101 -3.64 24.11 -3.12
CA GLN A 101 -3.81 24.81 -4.40
C GLN A 101 -5.25 25.34 -4.61
N GLY A 102 -6.13 25.22 -3.62
CA GLY A 102 -7.55 25.56 -3.77
C GLY A 102 -8.31 24.66 -4.75
N LYS A 103 -7.77 23.46 -5.05
CA LYS A 103 -8.38 22.49 -5.95
C LYS A 103 -9.12 21.42 -5.17
N THR A 104 -10.25 20.99 -5.71
CA THR A 104 -10.98 19.81 -5.22
C THR A 104 -10.30 18.52 -5.69
N ILE A 105 -10.50 17.42 -4.95
CA ILE A 105 -10.00 16.09 -5.32
C ILE A 105 -10.42 15.69 -6.73
N ARG A 106 -11.67 16.02 -7.11
CA ARG A 106 -12.21 15.75 -8.45
C ARG A 106 -11.37 16.41 -9.55
N GLN A 107 -10.92 17.65 -9.33
CA GLN A 107 -10.11 18.40 -10.31
C GLN A 107 -8.67 17.86 -10.44
N ILE A 108 -8.22 17.04 -9.50
CA ILE A 108 -6.90 16.40 -9.54
C ILE A 108 -7.00 15.03 -10.17
N LEU A 109 -7.98 14.23 -9.76
CA LEU A 109 -8.18 12.88 -10.28
C LEU A 109 -8.71 12.90 -11.72
N PHE A 110 -9.49 13.91 -12.09
CA PHE A 110 -10.06 14.06 -13.42
C PHE A 110 -9.61 15.41 -13.99
N LYS A 111 -8.72 15.38 -14.99
CA LYS A 111 -8.43 16.56 -15.80
C LYS A 111 -9.76 17.09 -16.34
N LYS A 112 -10.09 18.36 -16.06
CA LYS A 112 -11.15 19.04 -16.82
C LYS A 112 -10.67 19.09 -18.26
N GLU A 113 -11.44 18.47 -19.16
CA GLU A 113 -11.42 18.79 -20.59
C GLU A 113 -11.78 20.27 -20.79
#